data_AF-A0A520DU23-F1
#
_entry.id   AF-A0A520DU23-F1
#
_cell.length_a   1.000
_cell.length_b   1.000
_cell.length_c   1.000
_cell.angle_alpha   90.00
_cell.angle_beta   90.00
_cell.angle_gamma   90.00
#
_symmetry.space_group_name_H-M   'P 1'
#
loop_
_entity.id
_entity.type
_entity.pdbx_description
1 polymer ?
#
loop_
_entity_poly.entity_id
_entity_poly.type
_entity_poly.pdbx_seq_one_letter_code
_entity_poly.pdbx_strand_id
1 'polypeptide(L)'
;MKIAYDKRVDIKQPFSPTLVRFVSNVAYLAIGVGIFSHMGAKYSYGLVAKSIAMPDLEQLNYGGADVWLFMGFALLIIAQIFKRGIEIQDEHDLTV
;
A
#
# COMPACT_ATOMS: atom_id res chain seq x y z
N MET A 1 6.54 -1.95 14.30
CA MET A 1 5.45 -1.01 14.68
C MET A 1 5.96 0.04 15.68
N LYS A 2 6.82 0.98 15.26
CA LYS A 2 7.34 2.05 16.15
C LYS A 2 6.97 3.47 15.68
N ILE A 3 6.38 3.58 14.49
CA ILE A 3 6.10 4.85 13.81
C ILE A 3 4.73 5.41 14.21
N ALA A 4 3.77 4.55 14.54
CA ALA A 4 2.42 4.97 14.93
C ALA A 4 2.31 5.48 16.38
N TYR A 5 3.28 5.17 17.25
CA TYR A 5 3.26 5.55 18.66
C TYR A 5 3.99 6.89 18.93
N ASP A 6 4.91 7.27 18.06
CA ASP A 6 5.62 8.53 18.17
C ASP A 6 4.74 9.62 17.54
N LYS A 7 4.55 10.75 18.22
CA LYS A 7 3.69 11.91 17.85
C LYS A 7 4.10 12.62 16.53
N ARG A 8 4.68 11.91 15.57
CA ARG A 8 5.19 12.42 14.29
C ARG A 8 4.19 12.31 13.15
N VAL A 9 3.07 11.62 13.37
CA VAL A 9 1.94 11.61 12.44
C VAL A 9 0.82 12.43 13.06
N ASP A 10 0.90 13.74 12.93
CA ASP A 10 -0.18 14.62 13.35
C ASP A 10 -1.27 14.63 12.26
N ILE A 11 -2.36 13.90 12.49
CA ILE A 11 -3.51 13.87 11.56
C ILE A 11 -4.17 15.27 11.46
N LYS A 12 -3.89 16.17 12.42
CA LYS A 12 -4.36 17.56 12.37
C LYS A 12 -3.64 18.38 11.31
N GLN A 13 -2.45 17.96 10.87
CA GLN A 13 -1.73 18.53 9.73
C GLN A 13 -1.55 17.45 8.63
N PRO A 14 -2.57 17.27 7.77
CA PRO A 14 -2.53 16.25 6.72
C PRO A 14 -1.45 16.51 5.65
N PHE A 15 -0.89 17.73 5.60
CA PHE A 15 0.17 18.14 4.67
C PHE A 15 1.54 18.13 5.35
N SER A 16 1.91 17.01 5.98
CA SER A 16 3.28 16.81 6.46
C SER A 16 4.04 15.84 5.56
N PRO A 17 5.33 16.11 5.24
CA PRO A 17 6.16 15.17 4.48
C PRO A 17 6.25 13.79 5.15
N THR A 18 6.16 13.75 6.48
CA THR A 18 6.16 12.51 7.27
C THR A 18 4.93 11.66 7.01
N LEU A 19 3.73 12.26 6.96
CA LEU A 19 2.49 11.53 6.66
C LEU A 19 2.49 11.02 5.21
N VAL A 20 2.92 11.84 4.24
CA VAL A 20 3.04 11.41 2.84
C VAL A 20 3.95 10.18 2.70
N ARG A 21 5.10 10.20 3.38
CA ARG A 21 6.03 9.07 3.37
C ARG A 21 5.45 7.84 4.06
N PHE A 22 4.71 8.01 5.16
CA PHE A 22 4.01 6.92 5.83
C PHE A 22 2.95 6.27 4.92
N VAL A 23 2.05 7.07 4.33
CA VAL A 23 1.01 6.58 3.41
C VAL A 23 1.64 5.89 2.20
N SER A 24 2.70 6.46 1.63
CA SER A 24 3.44 5.84 0.52
C SER A 24 4.03 4.48 0.90
N ASN A 25 4.62 4.35 2.09
CA ASN A 25 5.16 3.08 2.57
C ASN A 25 4.05 2.03 2.76
N VAL A 26 2.91 2.41 3.32
CA VAL A 26 1.75 1.51 3.46
C VAL A 26 1.22 1.09 2.10
N ALA A 27 1.17 2.01 1.13
CA ALA A 27 0.78 1.73 -0.24
C ALA A 27 1.71 0.70 -0.90
N TYR A 28 3.03 0.87 -0.77
CA TYR A 28 4.01 -0.10 -1.29
C TYR A 28 3.89 -1.47 -0.63
N LEU A 29 3.63 -1.53 0.68
CA LEU A 29 3.37 -2.79 1.36
C LEU A 29 2.11 -3.47 0.83
N ALA A 30 1.01 -2.72 0.63
CA ALA A 30 -0.23 -3.26 0.07
C ALA A 30 -0.03 -3.83 -1.34
N ILE A 31 0.68 -3.10 -2.21
CA ILE A 31 1.05 -3.59 -3.55
C ILE A 31 1.90 -4.86 -3.45
N GLY A 32 2.89 -4.86 -2.56
CA GLY A 32 3.74 -6.03 -2.32
C GLY A 32 2.91 -7.26 -1.94
N VAL A 33 2.02 -7.12 -0.96
CA VAL A 33 1.09 -8.20 -0.55
C VAL A 33 0.26 -8.70 -1.73
N GLY A 34 -0.28 -7.79 -2.55
CA GLY A 34 -1.03 -8.16 -3.75
C GLY A 34 -0.21 -8.98 -4.76
N ILE A 35 1.03 -8.55 -5.04
CA ILE A 35 1.95 -9.29 -5.92
C ILE A 35 2.29 -10.66 -5.34
N PHE A 36 2.63 -10.73 -4.05
CA PHE A 36 2.94 -11.99 -3.39
C PHE A 36 1.75 -12.95 -3.40
N SER A 37 0.53 -12.44 -3.21
CA SER A 37 -0.68 -13.26 -3.29
C SER A 37 -0.93 -13.80 -4.70
N HIS A 38 -0.72 -12.97 -5.74
CA HIS A 38 -0.84 -13.42 -7.12
C HIS A 38 0.23 -14.48 -7.48
N MET A 39 1.48 -14.28 -7.03
CA MET A 39 2.55 -15.26 -7.22
C MET A 39 2.28 -16.56 -6.47
N GLY A 40 1.77 -16.49 -5.23
CA GLY A 40 1.37 -17.64 -4.43
C GLY A 40 0.26 -18.46 -5.09
N ALA A 41 -0.75 -17.78 -5.64
CA ALA A 41 -1.80 -18.44 -6.42
C ALA A 41 -1.24 -19.15 -7.66
N LYS A 42 -0.38 -18.48 -8.43
CA LYS A 42 0.25 -19.07 -9.62
C LYS A 42 1.14 -20.28 -9.27
N TYR A 43 1.88 -20.20 -8.17
CA TYR A 43 2.68 -21.31 -7.68
C TYR A 43 1.80 -22.49 -7.27
N SER A 44 0.67 -22.20 -6.62
CA SER A 44 -0.31 -23.21 -6.25
C SER A 44 -0.89 -23.96 -7.45
N TYR A 45 -1.30 -23.24 -8.49
CA TYR A 45 -1.72 -23.85 -9.76
C TYR A 45 -0.64 -24.72 -10.39
N GLY A 46 0.63 -24.30 -10.31
CA GLY A 46 1.76 -25.09 -10.81
C GLY A 46 1.98 -26.42 -10.07
N LEU A 47 1.62 -26.48 -8.78
CA LEU A 47 1.66 -27.72 -8.00
C LEU A 47 0.47 -28.63 -8.32
N VAL A 48 -0.72 -28.06 -8.47
CA VAL A 48 -1.92 -28.81 -8.91
C VAL A 48 -1.70 -29.45 -10.29
N ALA A 49 -1.04 -28.74 -11.22
CA ALA A 49 -0.67 -29.27 -12.53
C ALA A 49 0.31 -30.46 -12.47
N LYS A 50 1.01 -30.65 -11.35
CA LYS A 50 1.88 -31.81 -11.07
C LYS A 50 1.16 -32.93 -10.31
N SER A 51 -0.18 -32.90 -10.27
CA SER A 51 -1.04 -33.84 -9.53
C SER A 51 -0.86 -33.77 -8.01
N ILE A 52 -0.31 -32.68 -7.48
CA ILE A 52 -0.22 -32.45 -6.03
C ILE A 52 -1.52 -31.78 -5.60
N ALA A 53 -2.31 -32.48 -4.77
CA ALA A 53 -3.55 -31.93 -4.24
C ALA A 53 -3.25 -30.69 -3.39
N MET A 54 -3.82 -29.56 -3.79
CA MET A 54 -3.64 -28.28 -3.11
C MET A 54 -5.01 -27.72 -2.72
N PRO A 55 -5.15 -27.15 -1.52
CA PRO A 55 -6.38 -26.48 -1.11
C PRO A 55 -6.69 -25.29 -2.03
N ASP A 56 -7.96 -24.88 -2.06
CA ASP A 56 -8.42 -23.81 -2.94
C ASP A 56 -7.75 -22.46 -2.60
N LEU A 57 -7.66 -21.56 -3.58
CA LEU A 57 -7.00 -20.26 -3.43
C LEU A 57 -7.64 -19.37 -2.36
N GLU A 58 -8.94 -19.54 -2.12
CA GLU A 58 -9.65 -18.89 -1.01
C GLU A 58 -9.14 -19.40 0.35
N GLN A 59 -8.91 -20.71 0.50
CA GLN A 59 -8.38 -21.29 1.73
C GLN A 59 -6.91 -20.91 1.96
N LEU A 60 -6.16 -20.68 0.88
CA LEU A 60 -4.78 -20.19 0.93
C LEU A 60 -4.67 -18.67 1.13
N ASN A 61 -5.79 -17.95 1.26
CA ASN A 61 -5.85 -16.48 1.37
C ASN A 61 -5.18 -15.74 0.20
N TYR A 62 -5.04 -16.38 -0.96
CA TYR A 62 -4.46 -15.77 -2.16
C TYR A 62 -5.49 -15.08 -3.05
N GLY A 63 -6.79 -15.31 -2.83
CA GLY A 63 -7.89 -14.70 -3.59
C GLY A 63 -8.03 -13.17 -3.45
N GLY A 64 -7.30 -12.53 -2.53
CA GLY A 64 -7.36 -11.08 -2.30
C GLY A 64 -6.35 -10.24 -3.08
N ALA A 65 -5.56 -10.83 -3.98
CA ALA A 65 -4.46 -10.15 -4.67
C ALA A 65 -4.89 -8.83 -5.34
N ASP A 66 -6.02 -8.87 -6.06
CA ASP A 66 -6.54 -7.71 -6.79
C ASP A 66 -7.01 -6.59 -5.86
N VAL A 67 -7.59 -6.94 -4.70
CA VAL A 67 -8.03 -5.98 -3.68
C VAL A 67 -6.85 -5.28 -3.04
N TRP A 68 -5.78 -6.02 -2.73
CA TRP A 68 -4.55 -5.47 -2.18
C TRP A 68 -3.84 -4.54 -3.16
N LEU A 69 -3.79 -4.93 -4.44
CA LEU A 69 -3.26 -4.07 -5.50
C LEU A 69 -4.09 -2.79 -5.64
N PHE A 70 -5.42 -2.90 -5.72
CA PHE A 70 -6.32 -1.76 -5.83
C PHE A 70 -6.15 -0.79 -4.64
N MET A 71 -6.12 -1.31 -3.41
CA MET A 71 -5.88 -0.52 -2.20
C MET A 71 -4.52 0.18 -2.26
N GLY A 72 -3.47 -0.54 -2.67
CA GLY A 72 -2.14 0.02 -2.83
C GLY A 72 -2.07 1.16 -3.83
N PHE A 73 -2.69 1.01 -5.01
CA PHE A 73 -2.77 2.08 -6.01
C PHE A 73 -3.57 3.28 -5.53
N ALA A 74 -4.72 3.06 -4.88
CA ALA A 74 -5.52 4.14 -4.31
C ALA A 74 -4.73 4.94 -3.26
N LEU A 75 -4.01 4.26 -2.37
CA LEU A 75 -3.16 4.91 -1.37
C LEU A 75 -2.00 5.69 -2.01
N LEU A 76 -1.40 5.20 -3.10
CA LEU A 76 -0.39 5.96 -3.84
C LEU A 76 -0.95 7.24 -4.44
N ILE A 77 -2.16 7.20 -5.02
CA ILE A 77 -2.82 8.39 -5.56
C ILE A 77 -3.07 9.41 -4.44
N ILE A 78 -3.58 8.95 -3.30
CA ILE A 78 -3.79 9.80 -2.12
C ILE A 78 -2.46 10.43 -1.66
N ALA A 79 -1.38 9.65 -1.57
CA ALA A 79 -0.06 10.17 -1.21
C ALA A 79 0.45 11.23 -2.21
N GLN A 80 0.21 11.06 -3.51
CA GLN A 80 0.56 12.04 -4.55
C GLN A 80 -0.24 13.34 -4.42
N ILE A 81 -1.54 13.24 -4.12
CA ILE A 81 -2.39 14.42 -3.89
C ILE A 81 -1.87 15.21 -2.69
N PHE A 82 -1.57 14.54 -1.57
CA PHE A 82 -1.00 15.21 -0.41
C PHE A 82 0.37 15.82 -0.69
N LYS A 83 1.23 15.13 -1.46
CA LYS A 83 2.53 15.67 -1.86
C LYS A 83 2.40 16.99 -2.63
N ARG A 84 1.49 17.03 -3.62
CA ARG A 84 1.21 18.26 -4.38
C ARG A 84 0.62 19.36 -3.51
N GLY A 85 -0.24 18.99 -2.54
CA GLY A 85 -0.79 19.95 -1.58
C GLY A 85 0.29 20.61 -0.71
N ILE A 86 1.31 19.84 -0.29
CA ILE A 86 2.47 20.37 0.44
C ILE A 86 3.28 21.33 -0.44
N GLU A 87 3.58 20.94 -1.68
CA GLU A 87 4.36 21.78 -2.63
C GLU A 87 3.68 23.14 -2.85
N ILE A 88 2.36 23.16 -3.05
CA ILE A 88 1.58 24.40 -3.21
C ILE A 88 1.57 25.26 -1.94
N GLN A 89 1.50 24.62 -0.76
CA GLN A 89 1.48 25.35 0.51
C GLN A 89 2.84 25.96 0.86
N ASP A 90 3.94 25.29 0.51
CA ASP A 90 5.31 25.77 0.69
C ASP A 90 5.61 26.99 -0.22
N GLU A 91 5.14 26.96 -1.48
CA GLU A 91 5.25 28.10 -2.41
C GLU A 91 4.47 29.34 -1.91
N HIS A 92 3.30 29.14 -1.30
CA HIS A 92 2.49 30.24 -0.76
C HIS A 92 3.11 30.88 0.48
N ASP A 93 3.79 30.11 1.35
CA ASP A 93 4.49 30.66 2.54
C ASP A 93 5.76 31.44 2.18
N LEU A 94 6.39 31.14 1.03
CA LEU A 94 7.61 31.84 0.56
C LEU A 94 7.34 33.19 -0.12
N THR A 95 6.08 33.51 -0.42
CA THR A 95 5.68 34.74 -1.14
C THR A 95 4.98 35.79 -0.27
N VAL A 96 4.78 35.49 1.03
CA VAL A 96 4.21 36.43 2.02
C VAL A 96 5.29 37.16 2.79
#